data_AF-A0A529F6T4-F1
#
_entry.id   AF-A0A529F6T4-F1
#
_cell.length_a   1.000
_cell.length_b   1.000
_cell.length_c   1.000
_cell.angle_alpha   90.00
_cell.angle_beta   90.00
_cell.angle_gamma   90.00
#
_symmetry.space_group_name_H-M   'P 1'
#
loop_
_entity.id
_entity.type
_entity.pdbx_description
1 polymer ?
#
loop_
_entity_poly.entity_id
_entity_poly.type
_entity_poly.pdbx_seq_one_letter_code
_entity_poly.pdbx_strand_id
1 'polypeptide(L)' 'RDLLPLVEGTTVATKYGPVKTDHILFIASGAFHVSKPSDLLPELQGRLPIRVELRALEKEDFVRILTET' A
#
# COMPACT_ATOMS: atom_id res chain seq x y z
N ARG A 1 -10.18 -2.95 10.76
CA ARG A 1 -10.86 -1.67 11.12
C ARG A 1 -9.85 -0.64 11.63
N ASP A 2 -8.81 -1.07 12.34
CA ASP A 2 -7.84 -0.18 12.99
C ASP A 2 -6.94 0.62 12.05
N LEU A 3 -6.78 0.19 10.79
CA LEU A 3 -6.04 0.95 9.78
C LEU A 3 -6.84 2.10 9.17
N LEU A 4 -8.17 2.08 9.27
CA LEU A 4 -9.02 3.05 8.58
C LEU A 4 -8.80 4.49 9.09
N PRO A 5 -8.70 4.77 10.41
CA PRO A 5 -8.40 6.12 10.90
C PRO A 5 -7.06 6.69 10.40
N LEU A 6 -6.06 5.83 10.19
CA LEU A 6 -4.76 6.27 9.68
C LEU A 6 -4.87 6.75 8.23
N VAL A 7 -5.61 6.02 7.41
CA VAL A 7 -5.78 6.30 5.98
C VAL A 7 -6.81 7.43 5.74
N GLU A 8 -7.78 7.60 6.64
CA GLU A 8 -8.77 8.68 6.56
C GLU A 8 -8.26 10.04 7.08
N GLY A 9 -7.17 10.04 7.84
CA GLY A 9 -6.62 11.22 8.49
C GLY A 9 -6.94 11.21 9.99
N THR A 10 -5.90 11.07 10.80
CA THR A 10 -5.98 11.18 12.26
C THR A 10 -4.74 11.84 12.84
N THR A 11 -4.83 12.28 14.09
CA THR A 11 -3.69 12.79 14.84
C THR A 11 -3.15 11.69 15.76
N VAL A 12 -1.92 11.26 15.52
CA VAL A 12 -1.21 10.26 16.32
C VAL A 12 -0.22 10.96 17.25
N ALA A 13 -0.28 10.68 18.55
CA ALA A 13 0.69 11.17 19.51
C ALA A 13 2.01 10.41 19.37
N THR A 14 3.13 11.13 19.20
CA THR A 14 4.47 10.55 19.16
C THR A 14 5.37 11.22 20.21
N LYS A 15 6.55 10.62 20.48
CA LYS A 15 7.57 11.23 21.36
C LYS A 15 8.11 12.58 20.86
N TYR A 16 7.86 12.93 19.61
CA TYR A 16 8.29 14.20 18.99
C TYR A 16 7.15 15.21 18.84
N GLY A 17 5.96 14.89 19.39
CA GLY A 17 4.75 15.68 19.24
C GLY A 17 3.67 14.98 18.42
N PRO A 18 2.50 15.63 18.24
CA PRO A 18 1.40 15.09 17.46
C PRO A 18 1.73 15.11 15.95
N VAL A 19 1.39 14.03 15.23
CA VAL A 19 1.54 13.90 13.78
C VAL A 19 0.16 13.69 13.15
N LYS A 20 -0.15 14.46 12.09
CA LYS A 20 -1.36 14.32 11.28
C LYS A 20 -1.11 13.42 10.07
N THR A 21 -2.02 12.48 9.79
CA THR A 21 -1.85 11.50 8.70
C THR A 21 -2.53 11.89 7.38
N ASP A 22 -3.23 13.03 7.32
CA ASP A 22 -4.07 13.49 6.18
C ASP A 22 -3.35 13.50 4.82
N HIS A 23 -2.03 13.71 4.80
CA HIS A 23 -1.21 13.83 3.59
C HIS A 23 -0.11 12.78 3.51
N ILE A 24 -0.19 11.71 4.29
CA ILE A 24 0.74 10.59 4.18
C ILE A 24 0.36 9.74 2.97
N LEU A 25 1.34 9.42 2.14
CA LEU A 25 1.16 8.46 1.04
C LEU A 25 1.14 7.03 1.61
N PHE A 26 0.03 6.32 1.36
CA PHE A 26 -0.10 4.91 1.71
C PHE A 26 0.03 4.04 0.46
N ILE A 27 0.87 3.00 0.55
CA ILE A 27 1.01 1.97 -0.48
C ILE A 27 0.70 0.63 0.17
N ALA A 28 -0.39 -0.01 -0.26
CA ALA A 28 -0.73 -1.36 0.15
C ALA A 28 -0.27 -2.35 -0.93
N SER A 29 0.45 -3.40 -0.52
CA SER A 29 0.86 -4.49 -1.41
C SER A 29 0.30 -5.81 -0.90
N GLY A 30 0.07 -6.75 -1.82
CA GLY A 30 -0.44 -8.08 -1.51
C GLY A 30 -0.42 -8.97 -2.73
N ALA A 31 -0.28 -10.28 -2.51
CA ALA A 31 -0.33 -11.27 -3.59
C ALA A 31 -1.76 -11.58 -4.05
N PHE A 32 -2.76 -11.33 -3.20
CA PHE A 32 -4.19 -11.51 -3.50
C PHE A 32 -4.54 -12.90 -4.10
N HIS A 33 -3.81 -13.95 -3.70
CA HIS A 33 -4.05 -15.32 -4.19
C HIS A 33 -5.38 -15.92 -3.70
N VAL A 34 -5.81 -15.55 -2.49
CA VAL A 34 -7.00 -16.11 -1.81
C VAL A 34 -8.18 -15.13 -1.80
N SER A 35 -7.90 -13.83 -1.87
CA SER A 35 -8.89 -12.76 -1.86
C SER A 35 -8.57 -11.72 -2.91
N LYS A 36 -9.59 -11.01 -3.40
CA LYS A 36 -9.45 -9.93 -4.37
C LYS A 36 -9.49 -8.57 -3.67
N PRO A 37 -8.96 -7.49 -4.29
CA PRO A 37 -9.14 -6.13 -3.75
C PRO A 37 -10.61 -5.73 -3.54
N SER A 38 -11.55 -6.34 -4.27
CA SER A 38 -12.99 -6.16 -4.08
C SER A 38 -13.52 -6.70 -2.75
N ASP A 39 -12.78 -7.59 -2.09
CA ASP A 39 -13.18 -8.22 -0.83
C ASP A 39 -12.74 -7.38 0.38
N LEU A 40 -12.02 -6.28 0.15
CA LEU A 40 -11.69 -5.29 1.17
C LEU A 40 -12.93 -4.51 1.59
N LEU A 41 -12.89 -3.94 2.81
CA LEU A 41 -13.92 -3.02 3.28
C LEU A 41 -14.12 -1.87 2.27
N PRO A 42 -15.37 -1.49 1.93
CA PRO A 42 -15.66 -0.45 0.94
C PRO A 42 -14.91 0.88 1.20
N GLU A 43 -14.75 1.25 2.46
CA GLU A 43 -14.05 2.47 2.88
C GLU A 43 -12.56 2.44 2.49
N LEU A 44 -11.90 1.28 2.63
CA LEU A 44 -10.51 1.11 2.20
C LEU A 44 -10.38 1.07 0.68
N GLN A 45 -11.36 0.51 -0.04
CA GLN A 45 -11.34 0.52 -1.49
C GLN A 45 -11.38 1.94 -2.06
N GLY A 46 -12.17 2.84 -1.46
CA GLY A 46 -12.23 4.25 -1.86
C GLY A 46 -10.97 5.04 -1.55
N ARG A 47 -10.16 4.59 -0.58
CA ARG A 47 -8.88 5.23 -0.20
C ARG A 47 -7.67 4.68 -0.94
N LEU A 48 -7.84 3.64 -1.75
CA LEU A 48 -6.81 3.07 -2.62
C LEU A 48 -7.21 3.23 -4.10
N PRO A 49 -7.26 4.47 -4.63
CA PRO A 49 -7.76 4.72 -5.98
C PRO A 49 -6.79 4.28 -7.07
N ILE A 50 -5.48 4.35 -6.80
CA ILE A 50 -4.44 3.91 -7.74
C ILE A 50 -4.17 2.44 -7.50
N ARG A 51 -4.31 1.64 -8.56
CA ARG A 51 -4.08 0.19 -8.52
C ARG A 51 -3.11 -0.19 -9.63
N VAL A 52 -2.12 -1.01 -9.27
CA VAL A 52 -1.14 -1.54 -10.20
C VAL A 52 -0.93 -3.02 -9.89
N GLU A 53 -0.82 -3.83 -10.92
CA GLU A 53 -0.48 -5.24 -10.82
C GLU A 53 0.94 -5.43 -11.35
N LEU A 54 1.84 -5.92 -10.51
CA LEU A 54 3.20 -6.19 -10.91
C LEU A 54 3.26 -7.55 -11.62
N ARG A 55 3.96 -7.60 -12.75
CA ARG A 55 4.25 -8.88 -13.42
C ARG A 55 5.28 -9.68 -12.63
N ALA A 56 5.23 -11.01 -12.77
CA ALA A 56 6.29 -11.88 -12.27
C ALA A 56 7.63 -11.60 -12.99
N LEU A 57 8.72 -11.87 -12.29
CA LEU A 57 10.06 -11.79 -12.85
C LEU A 57 10.36 -13.03 -13.69
N GLU A 58 11.00 -12.82 -14.83
CA GLU A 58 11.51 -13.86 -15.71
C GLU A 58 13.04 -13.98 -15.57
N LYS A 59 13.62 -14.98 -16.24
CA LYS A 59 15.06 -15.25 -16.17
C LYS A 59 15.89 -14.04 -16.60
N GLU A 60 15.44 -13.37 -17.65
CA GLU A 60 16.07 -12.18 -18.23
C GLU A 60 16.04 -11.02 -17.24
N ASP A 61 14.95 -10.86 -16.47
CA ASP A 61 14.89 -9.83 -15.43
C ASP A 61 15.93 -10.07 -14.35
N PHE A 62 16.20 -11.32 -13.96
CA PHE A 62 17.27 -11.62 -13.00
C PHE A 62 18.64 -11.25 -13.53
N VAL A 63 18.91 -11.47 -14.84
CA VAL A 63 20.15 -11.01 -15.45
C VAL A 63 20.25 -9.49 -15.35
N ARG A 64 19.19 -8.77 -15.73
CA ARG A 64 19.14 -7.30 -15.66
C ARG A 64 19.35 -6.77 -14.25
N ILE A 65 18.68 -7.36 -13.25
CA ILE A 65 18.82 -6.98 -11.83
C ILE A 65 20.27 -7.12 -11.35
N LEU A 66 21.02 -8.10 -11.86
CA LEU A 66 22.41 -8.33 -11.48
C LEU A 66 23.41 -7.44 -12.22
N THR A 67 23.05 -6.89 -13.39
CA THR A 67 24.01 -6.23 -14.29
C THR A 67 23.72 -4.76 -14.59
N GLU A 68 22.47 -4.30 -14.46
CA GLU A 68 22.09 -2.90 -14.68
C GLU A 68 22.19 -2.14 -13.35
N THR A 69 23.10 -1.15 -13.26
CA THR A 69 23.23 -0.22 -12.12
C THR A 69 23.18 1.22 -12.60
#